data_AF-M1DMK5-F1
#
_entry.id   AF-M1DMK5-F1
#
_cell.length_a   1.000
_cell.length_b   1.000
_cell.length_c   1.000
_cell.angle_alpha   90.00
_cell.angle_beta   90.00
_cell.angle_gamma   90.00
#
_symmetry.space_group_name_H-M   'P 1'
#
loop_
_entity.id
_entity.type
_entity.pdbx_description
1 polymer ?
#
loop_
_entity_poly.entity_id
_entity_poly.type
_entity_poly.pdbx_seq_one_letter_code
_entity_poly.pdbx_strand_id
1 'polypeptide(L)'
;MENKKSRGRQKIPMKKIEKQDDLYASFSKRRLSLHKKASDLVFECDVDIGMIYFSPKGNPFSFFHPNVDAVVSRFQNFDMEFSESALLITAGNRDKVNELKNRLDELDIIEDIAITKKKSYDDVIEARKRGWWESIEQLNAYEVTKFEAWMDTTNFNMQNRLNELKNGASSS
;
A
#
# COMPACT_ATOMS: atom_id res chain seq x y z
N MET A 1 19.47 -23.00 -14.79
CA MET A 1 18.93 -22.99 -13.41
C MET A 1 19.09 -21.58 -12.88
N GLU A 2 18.00 -20.84 -12.66
CA GLU A 2 18.08 -19.47 -12.14
C GLU A 2 18.70 -19.44 -10.74
N ASN A 3 19.78 -18.67 -10.59
CA ASN A 3 20.43 -18.47 -9.30
C ASN A 3 19.54 -17.62 -8.39
N LYS A 4 19.02 -18.21 -7.30
CA LYS A 4 18.26 -17.49 -6.28
C LYS A 4 19.15 -16.46 -5.56
N LYS A 5 18.75 -15.18 -5.57
CA LYS A 5 19.46 -14.06 -4.91
C LYS A 5 19.62 -14.22 -3.39
N SER A 6 18.76 -14.99 -2.71
CA SER A 6 18.91 -15.26 -1.27
C SER A 6 18.26 -16.59 -0.87
N ARG A 7 18.63 -17.08 0.33
CA ARG A 7 18.02 -18.29 0.93
C ARG A 7 16.59 -18.04 1.42
N GLY A 8 16.10 -16.80 1.45
CA GLY A 8 14.79 -16.45 2.01
C GLY A 8 14.72 -16.61 3.54
N ARG A 9 13.52 -16.52 4.11
CA ARG A 9 13.30 -16.66 5.56
C ARG A 9 13.71 -18.05 6.05
N GLN A 10 14.70 -18.12 6.92
CA GLN A 10 15.16 -19.36 7.53
C GLN A 10 14.47 -19.61 8.88
N LYS A 11 14.14 -20.87 9.15
CA LYS A 11 13.67 -21.29 10.48
C LYS A 11 14.84 -21.25 11.46
N ILE A 12 14.62 -20.66 12.62
CA ILE A 12 15.59 -20.62 13.73
C ILE A 12 15.00 -21.29 14.97
N PRO A 13 15.83 -21.92 15.82
CA PRO A 13 15.35 -22.53 17.06
C PRO A 13 14.80 -21.47 18.03
N MET A 14 13.79 -21.84 18.83
CA MET A 14 13.21 -20.96 19.86
C MET A 14 14.06 -20.99 21.13
N LYS A 15 15.26 -20.44 21.04
CA LYS A 15 16.22 -20.28 22.15
C LYS A 15 16.91 -18.92 22.04
N LYS A 16 17.71 -18.57 23.05
CA LYS A 16 18.53 -17.35 23.02
C LYS A 16 19.44 -17.34 21.78
N ILE A 17 19.48 -16.21 21.07
CA ILE A 17 20.39 -16.01 19.94
C ILE A 17 21.72 -15.52 20.52
N GLU A 18 22.76 -16.34 20.39
CA GLU A 18 24.07 -16.05 20.98
C GLU A 18 24.87 -15.03 20.14
N LYS A 19 24.74 -15.08 18.80
CA LYS A 19 25.43 -14.14 17.93
C LYS A 19 24.81 -12.74 18.05
N GLN A 20 25.60 -11.78 18.48
CA GLN A 20 25.15 -10.44 18.84
C GLN A 20 24.49 -9.68 17.67
N ASP A 21 25.08 -9.72 16.47
CA ASP A 21 24.49 -9.07 15.28
C ASP A 21 23.12 -9.66 14.92
N ASP A 22 23.01 -10.98 14.96
CA ASP A 22 21.78 -11.69 14.64
C ASP A 22 20.71 -11.43 15.72
N LEU A 23 21.13 -11.31 16.98
CA LEU A 23 20.27 -10.93 18.11
C LEU A 23 19.74 -9.51 17.94
N TYR A 24 20.60 -8.55 17.59
CA TYR A 24 20.20 -7.15 17.38
C TYR A 24 19.27 -7.00 16.17
N ALA A 25 19.61 -7.64 15.06
CA ALA A 25 18.77 -7.65 13.87
C ALA A 25 17.40 -8.31 14.16
N SER A 26 17.40 -9.43 14.89
CA SER A 26 16.17 -10.12 15.29
C SER A 26 15.32 -9.30 16.24
N PHE A 27 15.92 -8.65 17.24
CA PHE A 27 15.20 -7.77 18.15
C PHE A 27 14.51 -6.64 17.38
N SER A 28 15.25 -5.93 16.52
CA SER A 28 14.69 -4.82 15.74
C SER A 28 13.52 -5.26 14.87
N LYS A 29 13.65 -6.40 14.17
CA LYS A 29 12.57 -6.95 13.32
C LYS A 29 11.37 -7.43 14.14
N ARG A 30 11.61 -8.21 15.19
CA ARG A 30 10.54 -8.76 16.04
C ARG A 30 9.80 -7.66 16.78
N ARG A 31 10.51 -6.68 17.33
CA ARG A 31 9.93 -5.49 17.97
C ARG A 31 8.99 -4.76 17.03
N LEU A 32 9.43 -4.45 15.81
CA LEU A 32 8.59 -3.78 14.82
C LEU A 32 7.36 -4.62 14.49
N SER A 33 7.53 -5.93 14.28
CA SER A 33 6.40 -6.82 13.96
C SER A 33 5.41 -6.96 15.12
N LEU A 34 5.89 -6.97 16.37
CA LEU A 34 5.06 -7.09 17.56
C LEU A 34 4.28 -5.79 17.78
N HIS A 35 4.93 -4.64 17.63
CA HIS A 35 4.29 -3.34 17.70
C HIS A 35 3.19 -3.20 16.65
N LYS A 36 3.47 -3.59 15.40
CA LYS A 36 2.45 -3.62 14.34
C LYS A 36 1.26 -4.50 14.73
N LYS A 37 1.49 -5.73 15.18
CA LYS A 37 0.41 -6.64 15.61
C LYS A 37 -0.42 -6.07 16.76
N ALA A 38 0.21 -5.39 17.71
CA ALA A 38 -0.50 -4.73 18.81
C ALA A 38 -1.39 -3.59 18.30
N SER A 39 -0.86 -2.76 17.39
CA SER A 39 -1.62 -1.70 16.73
C SER A 39 -2.79 -2.25 15.91
N ASP A 40 -2.56 -3.32 15.14
CA ASP A 40 -3.61 -3.98 14.34
C ASP A 40 -4.71 -4.54 15.28
N LEU A 41 -4.33 -5.12 16.42
CA LEU A 41 -5.30 -5.64 17.39
C LEU A 41 -6.15 -4.53 18.03
N VAL A 42 -5.54 -3.40 18.37
CA VAL A 42 -6.25 -2.19 18.84
C VAL A 42 -7.23 -1.71 17.75
N PHE A 43 -6.74 -1.60 16.52
CA PHE A 43 -7.50 -1.11 15.39
C PHE A 43 -8.72 -2.00 15.05
N GLU A 44 -8.58 -3.32 15.18
CA GLU A 44 -9.67 -4.25 14.85
C GLU A 44 -10.60 -4.57 16.00
N CYS A 45 -10.09 -4.64 17.22
CA CYS A 45 -10.84 -5.19 18.34
C CYS A 45 -11.16 -4.18 19.46
N ASP A 46 -10.72 -2.91 19.35
CA ASP A 46 -10.87 -1.88 20.41
C ASP A 46 -10.45 -2.40 21.79
N VAL A 47 -9.23 -2.96 21.86
CA VAL A 47 -8.70 -3.56 23.09
C VAL A 47 -7.65 -2.68 23.76
N ASP A 48 -7.65 -2.72 25.09
CA ASP A 48 -6.58 -2.14 25.90
C ASP A 48 -5.35 -3.04 25.88
N ILE A 49 -4.19 -2.48 25.54
CA ILE A 49 -2.92 -3.21 25.44
C ILE A 49 -1.81 -2.42 26.12
N GLY A 50 -1.03 -3.09 26.97
CA GLY A 50 0.24 -2.59 27.48
C GLY A 50 1.37 -3.57 27.21
N MET A 51 2.49 -3.07 26.68
CA MET A 51 3.71 -3.84 26.46
C MET A 51 4.93 -3.03 26.92
N ILE A 52 5.83 -3.69 27.64
CA ILE A 52 7.12 -3.14 28.05
C ILE A 52 8.19 -4.20 27.74
N TYR A 53 9.29 -3.79 27.11
CA TYR A 53 10.41 -4.68 26.83
C TYR A 53 11.71 -3.90 26.68
N PHE A 54 12.84 -4.56 26.98
CA PHE A 54 14.17 -3.98 26.89
C PHE A 54 14.92 -4.52 25.68
N SER A 55 15.66 -3.66 25.00
CA SER A 55 16.62 -4.12 24.01
C SER A 55 17.76 -4.90 24.66
N PRO A 56 18.51 -5.69 23.88
CA PRO A 56 19.73 -6.33 24.37
C PRO A 56 20.78 -5.38 24.99
N LYS A 57 20.70 -4.07 24.71
CA LYS A 57 21.56 -3.03 25.31
C LYS A 57 20.95 -2.39 26.57
N GLY A 58 19.78 -2.84 27.02
CA GLY A 58 19.09 -2.30 28.18
C GLY A 58 18.19 -1.09 27.90
N ASN A 59 18.07 -0.62 26.66
CA ASN A 59 17.17 0.49 26.34
C ASN A 59 15.69 0.04 26.45
N PRO A 60 14.84 0.75 27.20
CA PRO A 60 13.42 0.43 27.33
C PRO A 60 12.64 0.83 26.06
N PHE A 61 11.60 0.05 25.78
CA PHE A 61 10.61 0.31 24.76
C PHE A 61 9.23 -0.08 25.29
N SER A 62 8.20 0.64 24.85
CA SER A 62 6.84 0.36 25.25
C SER A 62 5.82 0.62 24.15
N PHE A 63 4.65 0.04 24.34
CA PHE A 63 3.43 0.35 23.59
C PHE A 63 2.26 0.31 24.56
N PHE A 64 1.41 1.34 24.52
CA PHE A 64 0.23 1.43 25.35
C PHE A 64 -0.94 2.00 24.55
N HIS A 65 -2.09 1.37 24.67
CA HIS A 65 -3.37 1.88 24.20
C HIS A 65 -4.44 1.53 25.24
N PRO A 66 -5.35 2.46 25.59
CA PRO A 66 -5.52 3.81 25.06
C PRO A 66 -4.49 4.83 25.56
N ASN A 67 -3.95 4.65 26.76
CA ASN A 67 -2.79 5.37 27.29
C ASN A 67 -2.17 4.57 28.45
N VAL A 68 -1.00 5.01 28.93
CA VAL A 68 -0.27 4.29 29.99
C VAL A 68 -1.09 4.20 31.26
N ASP A 69 -1.65 5.33 31.73
CA ASP A 69 -2.37 5.41 32.99
C ASP A 69 -3.62 4.52 32.97
N ALA A 70 -4.39 4.55 31.89
CA ALA A 70 -5.56 3.69 31.71
C ALA A 70 -5.22 2.20 31.84
N VAL A 71 -4.14 1.76 31.20
CA VAL A 71 -3.72 0.35 31.25
C VAL A 71 -3.14 -0.02 32.61
N VAL A 72 -2.28 0.84 33.18
CA VAL A 72 -1.62 0.59 34.46
C VAL A 72 -2.63 0.59 35.61
N SER A 73 -3.54 1.57 35.65
CA SER A 73 -4.57 1.65 36.68
C SER A 73 -5.50 0.43 36.66
N ARG A 74 -5.94 -0.03 35.47
CA ARG A 74 -6.72 -1.28 35.36
C ARG A 74 -5.97 -2.51 35.87
N PHE A 75 -4.65 -2.54 35.67
CA PHE A 75 -3.81 -3.64 36.15
C PHE A 75 -3.60 -3.59 37.66
N GLN A 76 -3.41 -2.40 38.24
CA GLN A 76 -3.13 -2.23 39.66
C GLN A 76 -4.36 -2.32 40.55
N ASN A 77 -5.49 -1.74 40.11
CA ASN A 77 -6.72 -1.67 40.88
C ASN A 77 -7.91 -1.77 39.93
N PHE A 78 -8.53 -2.96 39.87
CA PHE A 78 -9.67 -3.20 39.00
C PHE A 78 -10.86 -2.28 39.32
N ASP A 79 -11.00 -1.84 40.58
CA ASP A 79 -12.14 -1.05 41.09
C ASP A 79 -11.84 0.45 41.25
N MET A 80 -10.72 0.96 40.72
CA MET A 80 -10.37 2.38 40.85
C MET A 80 -11.13 3.25 39.84
N GLU A 81 -11.92 4.20 40.34
CA GLU A 81 -12.50 5.26 39.52
C GLU A 81 -11.41 6.22 39.01
N PHE A 82 -11.37 6.40 37.70
CA PHE A 82 -10.48 7.36 37.05
C PHE A 82 -10.96 8.78 37.29
N SER A 83 -10.03 9.74 37.38
CA SER A 83 -10.41 11.15 37.32
C SER A 83 -11.13 11.45 36.00
N GLU A 84 -12.05 12.42 36.03
CA GLU A 84 -12.78 12.86 34.84
C GLU A 84 -11.83 13.25 33.68
N SER A 85 -10.71 13.88 34.00
CA SER A 85 -9.65 14.21 33.04
C SER A 85 -9.01 12.98 32.38
N ALA A 86 -8.77 11.90 33.14
CA ALA A 86 -8.17 10.67 32.61
C ALA A 86 -9.15 9.88 31.73
N LEU A 87 -10.45 9.92 32.06
CA LEU A 87 -11.51 9.36 31.23
C LEU A 87 -11.62 10.09 29.89
N LEU A 88 -11.56 11.43 29.90
CA LEU A 88 -11.59 12.25 28.69
C LEU A 88 -10.41 11.96 27.75
N ILE A 89 -9.19 11.87 28.29
CA ILE A 89 -8.00 11.51 27.50
C ILE A 89 -8.13 10.11 26.89
N THR A 90 -8.63 9.17 27.69
CA THR A 90 -8.84 7.78 27.27
C THR A 90 -9.85 7.68 26.13
N ALA A 91 -11.01 8.35 26.27
CA ALA A 91 -12.04 8.44 25.25
C ALA A 91 -11.48 9.09 23.97
N GLY A 92 -10.81 10.23 24.09
CA GLY A 92 -10.23 10.93 22.93
C GLY A 92 -9.21 10.08 22.16
N ASN A 93 -8.40 9.28 22.84
CA ASN A 93 -7.46 8.37 22.17
C ASN A 93 -8.17 7.23 21.41
N ARG A 94 -9.29 6.74 21.93
CA ARG A 94 -10.12 5.75 21.23
C ARG A 94 -10.83 6.35 20.03
N ASP A 95 -11.41 7.55 20.20
CA ASP A 95 -12.05 8.28 19.11
C ASP A 95 -11.08 8.55 17.97
N LYS A 96 -9.82 8.84 18.27
CA LYS A 96 -8.78 9.00 17.25
C LYS A 96 -8.52 7.73 16.44
N VAL A 97 -8.51 6.57 17.08
CA VAL A 97 -8.35 5.28 16.38
C VAL A 97 -9.57 5.01 15.49
N ASN A 98 -10.77 5.26 15.99
CA ASN A 98 -12.01 5.09 15.22
C ASN A 98 -12.08 6.06 14.02
N GLU A 99 -11.65 7.31 14.19
CA GLU A 99 -11.52 8.29 13.10
C GLU A 99 -10.57 7.77 12.00
N LEU A 100 -9.41 7.23 12.40
CA LEU A 100 -8.45 6.65 11.45
C LEU A 100 -9.01 5.42 10.74
N LYS A 101 -9.83 4.61 11.42
CA LYS A 101 -10.51 3.45 10.81
C LYS A 101 -11.48 3.88 9.72
N ASN A 102 -12.36 4.83 10.02
CA ASN A 102 -13.31 5.36 9.04
C ASN A 102 -12.59 5.94 7.81
N ARG A 103 -11.50 6.69 8.03
CA ARG A 103 -10.69 7.25 6.93
C ARG A 103 -10.02 6.18 6.08
N LEU A 104 -9.63 5.05 6.67
CA LEU A 104 -9.06 3.93 5.92
C LEU A 104 -10.13 3.28 5.03
N ASP A 105 -11.32 3.03 5.57
CA ASP A 105 -12.44 2.47 4.83
C ASP A 105 -12.85 3.35 3.63
N GLU A 106 -12.84 4.68 3.81
CA GLU A 106 -13.07 5.64 2.72
C GLU A 106 -12.03 5.53 1.60
N LEU A 107 -10.75 5.35 1.95
CA LEU A 107 -9.67 5.24 0.99
C LEU A 107 -9.73 3.93 0.21
N ASP A 108 -10.08 2.82 0.87
CA ASP A 108 -10.24 1.52 0.21
C ASP A 108 -11.36 1.57 -0.86
N ILE A 109 -12.48 2.24 -0.56
CA ILE A 109 -13.56 2.46 -1.53
C ILE A 109 -13.07 3.26 -2.74
N ILE A 110 -12.28 4.32 -2.51
CA ILE A 110 -11.74 5.15 -3.60
C ILE A 110 -10.78 4.33 -4.47
N GLU A 111 -9.93 3.51 -3.87
CA GLU A 111 -9.01 2.62 -4.58
C GLU A 111 -9.78 1.63 -5.47
N ASP A 112 -10.81 0.98 -4.93
CA ASP A 112 -11.65 0.04 -5.69
C ASP A 112 -12.37 0.70 -6.88
N ILE A 113 -12.88 1.92 -6.69
CA ILE A 113 -13.47 2.71 -7.76
C ILE A 113 -12.42 3.01 -8.84
N ALA A 114 -11.20 3.39 -8.44
CA ALA A 114 -10.12 3.71 -9.37
C ALA A 114 -9.67 2.47 -10.17
N ILE A 115 -9.51 1.33 -9.50
CA ILE A 115 -9.19 0.03 -10.12
C ILE A 115 -10.28 -0.37 -11.12
N THR A 116 -11.55 -0.25 -10.74
CA THR A 116 -12.69 -0.63 -11.58
C THR A 116 -12.79 0.27 -12.82
N LYS A 117 -12.62 1.59 -12.65
CA LYS A 117 -12.60 2.53 -13.78
C LYS A 117 -11.45 2.20 -14.74
N LYS A 118 -10.25 1.95 -14.22
CA LYS A 118 -9.09 1.58 -15.05
C LYS A 118 -9.37 0.33 -15.87
N LYS A 119 -9.90 -0.74 -15.25
CA LYS A 119 -10.28 -1.96 -15.96
C LYS A 119 -11.31 -1.70 -17.05
N SER A 120 -12.35 -0.90 -16.77
CA SER A 120 -13.35 -0.53 -17.78
C SER A 120 -12.74 0.22 -18.97
N TYR A 121 -11.81 1.16 -18.73
CA TYR A 121 -11.08 1.84 -19.80
C TYR A 121 -10.25 0.85 -20.63
N ASP A 122 -9.53 -0.05 -19.97
CA ASP A 122 -8.71 -1.08 -20.64
C ASP A 122 -9.60 -1.99 -21.51
N ASP A 123 -10.76 -2.43 -21.01
CA ASP A 123 -11.73 -3.26 -21.74
C ASP A 123 -12.28 -2.56 -22.97
N VAL A 124 -12.61 -1.26 -22.86
CA VAL A 124 -13.08 -0.45 -24.00
C VAL A 124 -12.00 -0.31 -25.07
N ILE A 125 -10.74 -0.11 -24.67
CA ILE A 125 -9.61 -0.03 -25.60
C ILE A 125 -9.41 -1.37 -26.31
N GLU A 126 -9.46 -2.48 -25.59
CA GLU A 126 -9.30 -3.82 -26.17
C GLU A 126 -10.48 -4.20 -27.08
N ALA A 127 -11.72 -3.89 -26.70
CA ALA A 127 -12.88 -4.09 -27.57
C ALA A 127 -12.79 -3.29 -28.87
N ARG A 128 -12.34 -2.02 -28.80
CA ARG A 128 -12.12 -1.18 -29.98
C ARG A 128 -11.04 -1.75 -30.89
N LYS A 129 -9.92 -2.23 -30.32
CA LYS A 129 -8.86 -2.89 -31.09
C LYS A 129 -9.39 -4.13 -31.81
N ARG A 130 -10.12 -5.00 -31.11
CA ARG A 130 -10.73 -6.20 -31.71
C ARG A 130 -11.63 -5.86 -32.89
N GLY A 131 -12.58 -4.93 -32.70
CA GLY A 131 -13.47 -4.51 -33.78
C GLY A 131 -12.75 -3.86 -34.97
N TRP A 132 -11.63 -3.15 -34.71
CA TRP A 132 -10.78 -2.62 -35.77
C TRP A 132 -10.08 -3.74 -36.57
N TRP A 133 -9.53 -4.76 -35.90
CA TRP A 133 -8.91 -5.91 -36.57
C TRP A 133 -9.92 -6.76 -37.36
N GLU A 134 -11.10 -7.02 -36.81
CA GLU A 134 -12.18 -7.76 -37.48
C GLU A 134 -12.65 -7.05 -38.77
N SER A 135 -12.56 -5.72 -38.82
CA SER A 135 -12.89 -4.93 -40.01
C SER A 135 -11.80 -5.04 -41.10
N ILE A 136 -10.53 -5.18 -40.70
CA ILE A 136 -9.41 -5.33 -41.63
C ILE A 136 -9.41 -6.73 -42.26
N GLU A 137 -9.77 -7.77 -41.50
CA GLU A 137 -9.81 -9.15 -41.98
C GLU A 137 -10.86 -9.39 -43.09
N GLN A 138 -11.85 -8.50 -43.23
CA GLN A 138 -12.89 -8.58 -44.25
C GLN A 138 -12.50 -7.91 -45.58
N LEU A 139 -11.37 -7.20 -45.65
CA LEU A 139 -10.94 -6.49 -46.85
C LEU A 139 -10.40 -7.46 -47.91
N ASN A 140 -10.76 -7.23 -49.17
CA ASN A 140 -10.15 -7.96 -50.28
C ASN A 140 -8.79 -7.37 -50.68
N ALA A 141 -8.01 -8.11 -51.49
CA ALA A 141 -6.65 -7.72 -51.86
C ALA A 141 -6.54 -6.31 -52.48
N TYR A 142 -7.53 -5.88 -53.27
CA TYR A 142 -7.54 -4.55 -53.87
C TYR A 142 -7.78 -3.45 -52.82
N GLU A 143 -8.71 -3.69 -51.88
CA GLU A 143 -9.01 -2.77 -50.79
C GLU A 143 -7.84 -2.62 -49.82
N VAL A 144 -7.10 -3.70 -49.55
CA VAL A 144 -5.89 -3.68 -48.72
C VAL A 144 -4.82 -2.75 -49.32
N THR A 145 -4.52 -2.89 -50.62
CA THR A 145 -3.53 -2.02 -51.30
C THR A 145 -3.97 -0.56 -51.31
N LYS A 146 -5.27 -0.29 -51.51
CA LYS A 146 -5.82 1.07 -51.45
C LYS A 146 -5.71 1.67 -50.05
N PHE A 147 -5.93 0.86 -49.02
CA PHE A 147 -5.81 1.27 -47.62
C PHE A 147 -4.35 1.55 -47.23
N GLU A 148 -3.41 0.72 -47.67
CA GLU A 148 -1.97 0.90 -47.47
C GLU A 148 -1.48 2.24 -48.06
N ALA A 149 -1.81 2.51 -49.33
CA ALA A 149 -1.44 3.77 -49.98
C ALA A 149 -2.01 5.02 -49.25
N TRP A 150 -3.22 4.89 -48.70
CA TRP A 150 -3.83 5.96 -47.90
C TRP A 150 -3.12 6.14 -46.54
N MET A 151 -2.74 5.05 -45.87
CA MET A 151 -1.96 5.08 -44.62
C MET A 151 -0.59 5.72 -44.82
N ASP A 152 0.12 5.37 -45.89
CA ASP A 152 1.42 5.95 -46.23
C ASP A 152 1.33 7.45 -46.47
N THR A 153 0.33 7.87 -47.25
CA THR A 153 0.06 9.29 -47.51
C THR A 153 -0.24 10.05 -46.21
N THR A 154 -1.06 9.45 -45.34
CA THR A 154 -1.44 10.07 -44.07
C THR A 154 -0.26 10.16 -43.11
N ASN A 155 0.55 9.12 -43.02
CA ASN A 155 1.76 9.09 -42.19
C ASN A 155 2.77 10.15 -42.66
N PHE A 156 2.99 10.26 -43.98
CA PHE A 156 3.81 11.32 -44.57
C PHE A 156 3.31 12.72 -44.18
N ASN A 157 2.01 12.97 -44.28
CA ASN A 157 1.40 14.25 -43.91
C ASN A 157 1.54 14.54 -42.41
N MET A 158 1.39 13.53 -41.54
CA MET A 158 1.59 13.69 -40.09
C MET A 158 3.03 14.00 -39.74
N GLN A 159 4.00 13.29 -40.34
CA GLN A 159 5.42 13.55 -40.13
C GLN A 159 5.82 14.96 -40.56
N ASN A 160 5.29 15.45 -41.70
CA ASN A 160 5.51 16.82 -42.14
C ASN A 160 4.95 17.83 -41.13
N ARG A 161 3.72 17.66 -40.67
CA ARG A 161 3.13 18.53 -39.63
C ARG A 161 3.93 18.51 -38.32
N LEU A 162 4.41 17.34 -37.92
CA LEU A 162 5.20 17.20 -36.69
C LEU A 162 6.56 17.91 -36.82
N ASN A 163 7.16 17.89 -38.01
CA ASN A 163 8.39 18.63 -38.31
C ASN A 163 8.15 20.14 -38.38
N GLU A 164 7.04 20.60 -38.97
CA GLU A 164 6.64 22.01 -38.98
C GLU A 164 6.47 22.56 -37.55
N LEU A 165 5.79 21.82 -36.67
CA LEU A 165 5.60 22.20 -35.26
C LEU A 165 6.92 22.24 -34.48
N LYS A 166 7.85 21.32 -34.75
CA LYS A 166 9.19 21.31 -34.14
C LYS A 166 10.04 22.49 -34.61
N ASN A 167 9.96 22.84 -35.89
CA ASN A 167 10.73 23.94 -36.46
C ASN A 167 10.17 25.32 -36.08
N GLY A 168 8.85 25.43 -35.90
CA GLY A 168 8.21 26.65 -35.40
C GLY A 168 8.52 26.95 -33.93
N ALA A 169 8.72 25.92 -33.09
CA ALA A 169 9.05 26.08 -31.67
C ALA A 169 10.51 26.51 -31.40
N SER A 170 11.42 26.41 -32.38
CA SER A 170 12.83 26.86 -32.28
C SER A 170 13.07 28.28 -32.81
N SER A 171 12.05 28.96 -33.34
CA SER A 171 12.12 30.35 -33.84
C SER A 171 11.36 31.35 -32.96
N SER A 172 11.14 31.02 -31.69
CA SER A 172 10.58 31.94 -30.67
C SER A 172 11.46 31.97 -29.43
#